data_AF-X1T6U2-F1
#
_entry.id   AF-X1T6U2-F1
#
_cell.length_a   1.000
_cell.length_b   1.000
_cell.length_c   1.000
_cell.angle_alpha   90.00
_cell.angle_beta   90.00
_cell.angle_gamma   90.00
#
_symmetry.space_group_name_H-M   'P 1'
#
loop_
_entity.id
_entity.type
_entity.pdbx_description
1 polymer ?
#
loop_
_entity_poly.entity_id
_entity_poly.type
_entity_poly.pdbx_seq_one_letter_code
_entity_poly.pdbx_strand_id
1 'polypeptide(L)'
;MKQVTNERYAEILDTHKNNEYHLVLKGWQVPILHGLIALAADHPGIKAMDQPTKQLIAQVRLWCKDKFRSWGFTPQQVEYLDKMREETHEANSK
;
A
#
# COMPACT_ATOMS: atom_id res chain seq x y z
N MET A 1 -13.29 -22.09 15.51
CA MET A 1 -13.50 -21.00 14.53
C MET A 1 -14.13 -21.60 13.29
N LYS A 2 -15.21 -21.03 12.74
CA LYS A 2 -15.77 -21.51 11.47
C LYS A 2 -14.76 -21.22 10.36
N GLN A 3 -14.41 -22.24 9.58
CA GLN A 3 -13.48 -22.12 8.45
C GLN A 3 -14.15 -21.24 7.38
N VAL A 4 -13.52 -20.12 7.02
CA VAL A 4 -14.01 -19.25 5.95
C VAL A 4 -13.68 -19.93 4.63
N THR A 5 -14.70 -20.32 3.86
CA THR A 5 -14.50 -20.83 2.50
C THR A 5 -14.24 -19.67 1.55
N ASN A 6 -13.59 -19.95 0.41
CA ASN A 6 -13.32 -18.95 -0.62
C ASN A 6 -14.62 -18.32 -1.15
N GLU A 7 -15.71 -19.09 -1.29
CA GLU A 7 -17.00 -18.54 -1.73
C GLU A 7 -17.55 -17.55 -0.69
N ARG A 8 -17.50 -17.90 0.60
CA ARG A 8 -18.01 -17.03 1.66
C ARG A 8 -17.20 -15.73 1.76
N TYR A 9 -15.89 -15.79 1.54
CA TYR A 9 -15.04 -14.62 1.50
C TYR A 9 -15.41 -13.69 0.33
N ALA A 10 -15.62 -14.25 -0.87
CA ALA A 10 -16.01 -13.49 -2.05
C ALA A 10 -17.39 -12.82 -1.90
N GLU A 11 -18.39 -13.52 -1.34
CA GLU A 11 -19.72 -12.95 -1.05
C GLU A 11 -19.64 -11.73 -0.12
N ILE A 12 -18.84 -11.84 0.94
CA ILE A 12 -18.66 -10.75 1.90
C ILE A 12 -18.01 -9.55 1.21
N LEU A 13 -16.97 -9.75 0.41
CA LEU A 13 -16.33 -8.67 -0.33
C LEU A 13 -17.30 -7.98 -1.31
N ASP A 14 -18.09 -8.76 -2.06
CA ASP A 14 -19.05 -8.18 -3.02
C ASP A 14 -20.12 -7.34 -2.33
N THR A 15 -20.57 -7.76 -1.15
CA THR A 15 -21.54 -7.02 -0.32
C THR A 15 -21.01 -5.65 0.11
N HIS A 16 -19.70 -5.54 0.36
CA HIS A 16 -19.08 -4.34 0.90
C HIS A 16 -18.33 -3.49 -0.14
N LYS A 17 -18.33 -3.87 -1.42
CA LYS A 17 -17.52 -3.21 -2.46
C LYS A 17 -17.81 -1.73 -2.66
N ASN A 18 -19.02 -1.27 -2.32
CA ASN A 18 -19.46 0.12 -2.45
C ASN A 18 -19.43 0.90 -1.13
N ASN A 19 -18.96 0.29 -0.04
CA ASN A 19 -18.86 1.00 1.24
C ASN A 19 -17.74 2.03 1.20
N GLU A 20 -18.03 3.25 1.61
CA GLU A 20 -17.03 4.29 1.80
C GLU A 20 -16.48 4.26 3.22
N TYR A 21 -15.16 4.34 3.36
CA TYR A 21 -14.47 4.33 4.65
C TYR A 21 -13.58 5.55 4.79
N HIS A 22 -13.66 6.22 5.95
CA HIS A 22 -12.75 7.30 6.30
C HIS A 22 -11.65 6.78 7.23
N LEU A 23 -10.39 6.97 6.83
CA LEU A 23 -9.22 6.62 7.62
C LEU A 23 -8.61 7.87 8.25
N VAL A 24 -8.53 7.89 9.57
CA VAL A 24 -7.80 8.91 10.32
C VAL A 24 -6.45 8.34 10.72
N LEU A 25 -5.37 8.97 10.23
CA LEU A 25 -4.00 8.55 10.48
C LEU A 25 -3.27 9.59 11.33
N LYS A 26 -2.57 9.12 12.36
CA LYS A 26 -1.53 9.87 13.07
C LYS A 26 -0.30 10.00 12.16
N GLY A 27 0.50 11.05 12.35
CA GLY A 27 1.67 11.32 11.50
C GLY A 27 2.62 10.13 11.36
N TRP A 28 2.94 9.44 12.45
CA TRP A 28 3.83 8.26 12.43
C TRP A 28 3.26 7.06 11.63
N GLN A 29 1.96 7.04 11.33
CA GLN A 29 1.32 5.96 10.58
C GLN A 29 1.44 6.14 9.06
N VAL A 30 1.73 7.35 8.56
CA VAL A 30 1.86 7.60 7.11
C VAL A 30 3.09 6.90 6.51
N PRO A 31 4.28 6.91 7.14
CA PRO A 31 5.41 6.10 6.68
C PRO A 31 5.11 4.60 6.60
N ILE A 32 4.36 4.09 7.58
CA ILE A 32 3.95 2.68 7.62
C ILE A 32 2.99 2.37 6.45
N LEU A 33 1.98 3.22 6.23
CA LEU A 33 1.08 3.09 5.09
C LEU A 33 1.84 3.10 3.76
N HIS A 34 2.77 4.04 3.60
CA HIS A 34 3.62 4.13 2.40
C HIS A 34 4.38 2.83 2.13
N GLY A 35 5.01 2.27 3.18
CA GLY A 35 5.73 0.99 3.10
C GLY A 35 4.81 -0.19 2.78
N LEU A 36 3.65 -0.29 3.44
CA LEU A 36 2.69 -1.38 3.21
C LEU A 36 2.13 -1.37 1.78
N ILE A 37 1.79 -0.18 1.26
CA ILE A 37 1.29 -0.06 -0.13
C ILE A 37 2.40 -0.36 -1.14
N ALA A 38 3.64 0.04 -0.85
CA ALA A 38 4.78 -0.31 -1.70
C ALA A 38 5.00 -1.83 -1.75
N LEU A 39 4.87 -2.53 -0.62
CA LEU A 39 4.95 -3.99 -0.56
C LEU A 39 3.80 -4.67 -1.30
N ALA A 40 2.57 -4.19 -1.10
CA ALA A 40 1.38 -4.69 -1.78
C ALA A 40 1.51 -4.54 -3.32
N ALA A 41 2.03 -3.40 -3.79
CA ALA A 41 2.28 -3.16 -5.20
C ALA A 41 3.27 -4.15 -5.83
N ASP A 42 4.17 -4.72 -5.04
CA ASP A 42 5.16 -5.69 -5.51
C ASP A 42 4.67 -7.14 -5.54
N HIS A 43 3.56 -7.43 -4.88
CA HIS A 43 2.98 -8.77 -4.84
C HIS A 43 2.57 -9.24 -6.26
N PRO A 44 2.94 -10.46 -6.70
CA PRO A 44 2.67 -10.95 -8.05
C PRO A 44 1.19 -10.88 -8.44
N GLY A 45 0.30 -11.21 -7.50
CA GLY A 45 -1.14 -11.12 -7.71
C GLY A 45 -1.65 -9.69 -7.94
N ILE A 46 -1.04 -8.69 -7.32
CA ILE A 46 -1.39 -7.28 -7.49
C ILE A 46 -0.78 -6.72 -8.78
N LYS A 47 0.44 -7.12 -9.13
CA LYS A 47 1.06 -6.78 -10.43
C LYS A 47 0.22 -7.28 -11.61
N ALA A 48 -0.41 -8.45 -11.44
CA ALA A 48 -1.31 -9.04 -12.43
C ALA A 48 -2.71 -8.39 -12.47
N MET A 49 -3.09 -7.58 -11.47
CA MET A 49 -4.38 -6.89 -11.46
C MET A 49 -4.47 -5.77 -12.50
N ASP A 50 -5.72 -5.40 -12.79
CA ASP A 50 -6.12 -4.39 -13.76
C ASP A 50 -5.81 -2.95 -13.30
N GLN A 51 -6.14 -2.00 -14.18
CA GLN A 51 -5.81 -0.58 -14.00
C GLN A 51 -6.41 0.08 -12.74
N PRO A 52 -7.68 -0.15 -12.35
CA PRO A 52 -8.26 0.45 -11.15
C PRO A 52 -7.43 0.22 -9.88
N THR A 53 -6.95 -1.01 -9.68
CA THR A 53 -6.13 -1.35 -8.50
C THR A 53 -4.79 -0.63 -8.55
N LYS A 54 -4.13 -0.59 -9.72
CA LYS A 54 -2.85 0.11 -9.91
C LYS A 54 -2.98 1.62 -9.71
N GLN A 55 -4.09 2.21 -10.18
CA GLN A 55 -4.39 3.63 -9.99
C GLN A 55 -4.59 3.97 -8.51
N LEU A 56 -5.35 3.16 -7.77
CA LEU A 56 -5.55 3.36 -6.33
C LEU A 56 -4.22 3.30 -5.57
N ILE A 57 -3.39 2.29 -5.86
CA ILE A 57 -2.04 2.16 -5.28
C ILE A 57 -1.20 3.41 -5.58
N ALA A 58 -1.19 3.88 -6.83
CA ALA A 58 -0.44 5.07 -7.22
C ALA A 58 -0.94 6.33 -6.50
N GLN A 59 -2.25 6.50 -6.36
CA GLN A 59 -2.87 7.63 -5.65
C GLN A 59 -2.48 7.64 -4.17
N VAL A 60 -2.56 6.50 -3.48
CA VAL A 60 -2.20 6.42 -2.06
C VAL A 60 -0.70 6.70 -1.87
N ARG A 61 0.16 6.19 -2.75
CA ARG A 61 1.60 6.49 -2.71
C ARG A 61 1.88 7.97 -2.95
N LEU A 62 1.24 8.58 -3.94
CA LEU A 62 1.39 10.01 -4.20
C LEU A 62 0.97 10.84 -2.98
N TRP A 63 -0.18 10.52 -2.39
CA TRP A 63 -0.66 11.17 -1.18
C TRP A 63 0.36 11.08 -0.03
N CYS A 64 0.97 9.91 0.20
CA CYS A 64 2.03 9.75 1.21
C CYS A 64 3.25 10.64 0.91
N LYS A 65 3.71 10.64 -0.36
CA LYS A 65 4.85 11.47 -0.80
C LYS A 65 4.60 12.96 -0.58
N ASP A 66 3.40 13.43 -0.88
CA ASP A 66 3.03 14.83 -0.65
C ASP A 66 2.95 15.18 0.83
N LYS A 67 2.53 14.24 1.69
CA LYS A 67 2.62 14.43 3.15
C LYS A 67 4.06 14.54 3.62
N PHE A 68 4.96 13.68 3.15
CA PHE A 68 6.39 13.80 3.50
C PHE A 68 6.97 15.14 3.06
N ARG A 69 6.67 15.60 1.84
CA ARG A 69 7.07 16.93 1.39
C ARG A 69 6.54 18.05 2.30
N SER A 70 5.28 17.95 2.72
CA SER A 70 4.68 18.92 3.66
C SER A 70 5.34 18.92 5.05
N TRP A 71 6.02 17.84 5.43
CA TRP A 71 6.80 17.74 6.66
C TRP A 71 8.26 18.19 6.49
N GLY A 72 8.63 18.68 5.31
CA GLY A 72 9.96 19.22 5.01
C GLY A 72 10.94 18.22 4.40
N PHE A 73 10.50 16.99 4.06
CA PHE A 73 11.37 16.04 3.38
C PHE A 73 11.62 16.46 1.93
N THR A 74 12.87 16.36 1.49
CA THR A 74 13.23 16.61 0.08
C THR A 74 12.78 15.45 -0.80
N PRO A 75 12.60 15.66 -2.12
CA PRO A 75 12.32 14.59 -3.06
C PRO A 75 13.32 13.42 -2.95
N GLN A 76 14.61 13.71 -2.77
CA GLN A 76 15.67 12.70 -2.63
C GLN A 76 15.52 11.88 -1.35
N GLN A 77 15.11 12.50 -0.24
CA GLN A 77 14.84 11.78 1.01
C GLN A 77 13.61 10.88 0.88
N VAL A 78 12.58 11.33 0.17
CA VAL A 78 11.39 10.52 -0.11
C VAL A 78 11.71 9.34 -1.03
N GLU A 79 12.55 9.55 -2.04
CA GLU A 79 13.06 8.46 -2.90
C GLU A 79 13.94 7.47 -2.12
N TYR A 80 14.73 7.96 -1.16
CA TYR A 80 15.52 7.09 -0.30
C TYR A 80 14.64 6.13 0.53
N LEU A 81 13.47 6.57 0.99
CA LEU A 81 12.50 5.69 1.66
C LEU A 81 11.98 4.57 0.74
N ASP A 82 11.84 4.84 -0.56
CA ASP A 82 11.47 3.81 -1.55
C ASP A 82 12.65 2.83 -1.78
N LYS A 83 13.90 3.30 -1.72
CA LYS A 83 15.13 2.51 -1.96
C LYS A 83 15.55 1.61 -0.80
N MET A 84 15.37 2.05 0.46
CA MET A 84 15.67 1.20 1.64
C MET A 84 14.96 -0.16 1.59
N ARG A 85 13.81 -0.24 0.91
CA ARG A 85 13.08 -1.48 0.64
C ARG A 85 13.84 -2.42 -0.30
N GLU A 86 14.42 -1.89 -1.38
CA GLU A 86 15.10 -2.68 -2.41
C GLU A 86 16.36 -3.35 -1.85
N GLU A 87 17.13 -2.61 -1.05
CA GLU A 87 18.33 -3.12 -0.36
C GLU A 87 17.99 -4.23 0.66
N THR A 88 16.83 -4.16 1.32
CA THR A 88 16.37 -5.17 2.28
C THR A 88 15.93 -6.48 1.59
N HIS A 89 15.46 -6.42 0.34
CA HIS A 89 15.10 -7.62 -0.44
C HIS A 89 16.34 -8.36 -0.97
N GLU A 90 17.40 -7.65 -1.34
CA GLU A 90 18.67 -8.27 -1.76
C GLU A 90 19.42 -8.95 -0.60
N ALA A 91 19.35 -8.37 0.60
CA ALA A 91 19.96 -8.95 1.79
C ALA A 91 19.30 -10.27 2.24
N ASN A 92 18.00 -10.45 1.97
CA ASN A 92 17.23 -11.64 2.34
C ASN A 92 17.13 -12.70 1.22
N SER A 93 17.73 -12.43 0.06
CA SER A 93 17.77 -13.35 -1.11
C SER A 93 19.14 -14.02 -1.29
N LYS A 94 20.04 -13.88 -0.31
CA LYS A 94 21.34 -14.55 -0.20
C LYS A 94 21.33 -15.48 1.00
#